data_AF-F8NTI5-F1
#
_entry.id   AF-F8NTI5-F1
#
_cell.length_a   1.000
_cell.length_b   1.000
_cell.length_c   1.000
_cell.angle_alpha   90.00
_cell.angle_beta   90.00
_cell.angle_gamma   90.00
#
_symmetry.space_group_name_H-M   'P 1'
#
loop_
_entity.id
_entity.type
_entity.pdbx_description
1 polymer ?
#
loop_
_entity_poly.entity_id
_entity_poly.type
_entity_poly.pdbx_seq_one_letter_code
_entity_poly.pdbx_strand_id
1 'polypeptide(L)'
;MRLLELEEKTLEEEENEFWRAHNDLLLSSAQQSAQLASLRAAYAADYATLEKLERTNVYNDGFCIGHDGVFGTINGLRLGRVPGVPVEWPEINAAWGQTLLLLYTIARKLDYTFENYRLIPMGSFSKIERTVGDKATYELYGSGDLHFGRLLHNRRFDFAMVAFLDCLRQLIDHVKSQDSQVEFPHQIIKDKIGEASVKLQFSQEEAWTRALRHVLLALKIILKWTTNGSNA
;
A
#
# COMPACT_ATOMS: atom_id res chain seq x y z
N MET A 1 -44.97 -15.07 77.33
CA MET A 1 -43.58 -15.54 77.16
C MET A 1 -43.48 -16.65 76.13
N ARG A 2 -44.02 -17.87 76.34
CA ARG A 2 -43.91 -18.98 75.35
C ARG A 2 -44.40 -18.70 73.93
N LEU A 3 -45.45 -17.89 73.74
CA LEU A 3 -45.93 -17.52 72.40
C LEU A 3 -44.92 -16.60 71.67
N LEU A 4 -44.30 -15.68 72.41
CA LEU A 4 -43.29 -14.78 71.87
C LEU A 4 -42.01 -15.55 71.50
N GLU A 5 -41.62 -16.55 72.30
CA GLU A 5 -40.47 -17.44 72.01
C GLU A 5 -40.70 -18.28 70.75
N LEU A 6 -41.94 -18.72 70.50
CA LEU A 6 -42.28 -19.46 69.29
C LEU A 6 -42.26 -18.55 68.05
N GLU A 7 -42.80 -17.34 68.19
CA GLU A 7 -42.87 -16.33 67.14
C GLU A 7 -41.45 -15.81 66.77
N GLU A 8 -40.60 -15.61 67.78
CA GLU A 8 -39.17 -15.29 67.61
C GLU A 8 -38.46 -16.38 66.79
N LYS A 9 -38.68 -17.65 67.12
CA LYS A 9 -38.08 -18.76 66.39
C LYS A 9 -38.56 -18.87 64.94
N THR A 10 -39.85 -18.62 64.68
CA THR A 10 -40.37 -18.60 63.30
C THR A 10 -39.78 -17.45 62.49
N LEU A 11 -39.60 -16.28 63.10
CA LEU A 11 -38.97 -15.13 62.45
C LEU A 11 -37.50 -15.40 62.15
N GLU A 12 -36.76 -16.06 63.04
CA GLU A 12 -35.37 -16.48 62.78
C GLU A 12 -35.27 -17.47 61.60
N GLU A 13 -36.22 -18.39 61.47
CA GLU A 13 -36.26 -19.34 60.35
C GLU A 13 -36.52 -18.62 59.02
N GLU A 14 -37.51 -17.72 58.99
CA GLU A 14 -37.82 -16.88 57.81
C GLU A 14 -36.65 -15.96 57.42
N GLU A 15 -35.98 -15.36 58.40
CA GLU A 15 -34.81 -14.50 58.15
C GLU A 15 -33.64 -15.32 57.56
N ASN A 16 -33.41 -16.54 58.08
CA ASN A 16 -32.37 -17.43 57.56
C ASN A 16 -32.67 -17.91 56.13
N GLU A 17 -33.93 -18.12 55.78
CA GLU A 17 -34.33 -18.45 54.39
C GLU A 17 -34.16 -17.23 53.48
N PHE A 18 -34.57 -16.05 53.93
CA PHE A 18 -34.38 -14.80 53.20
C PHE A 18 -32.90 -14.54 52.90
N TRP A 19 -32.02 -14.65 53.90
CA TRP A 19 -30.59 -14.43 53.72
C TRP A 19 -29.96 -15.46 52.77
N ARG A 20 -30.41 -16.72 52.79
CA ARG A 20 -29.97 -17.74 51.82
C ARG A 20 -30.35 -17.37 50.40
N ALA A 21 -31.61 -17.02 50.16
CA ALA A 21 -32.08 -16.59 48.84
C ALA A 21 -31.37 -15.31 48.35
N HIS A 22 -31.10 -14.36 49.26
CA HIS A 22 -30.36 -13.15 48.95
C HIS A 22 -28.91 -13.44 48.53
N ASN A 23 -28.23 -14.33 49.24
CA ASN A 23 -26.87 -14.75 48.91
C ASN A 23 -26.81 -15.47 47.55
N ASP A 24 -27.78 -16.33 47.25
CA ASP A 24 -27.86 -17.03 45.96
C ASP A 24 -28.07 -16.05 44.78
N LEU A 25 -28.92 -15.03 44.99
CA LEU A 25 -29.14 -13.98 44.00
C LEU A 25 -27.88 -13.12 43.80
N LEU A 26 -27.20 -12.75 44.89
CA LEU A 26 -25.93 -12.02 44.83
C LEU A 26 -24.86 -12.79 44.08
N LEU A 27 -24.74 -14.09 44.34
CA LEU A 27 -23.81 -14.97 43.62
C LEU A 27 -24.14 -15.05 42.13
N SER A 28 -25.42 -15.19 41.78
CA SER A 28 -25.87 -15.23 40.39
C SER A 28 -25.60 -13.90 39.66
N SER A 29 -25.88 -12.77 40.30
CA SER A 29 -25.59 -11.44 39.78
C SER A 29 -24.09 -11.21 39.60
N ALA A 30 -23.27 -11.64 40.56
CA ALA A 30 -21.82 -11.59 40.47
C ALA A 30 -21.30 -12.44 39.30
N GLN A 31 -21.84 -13.65 39.10
CA GLN A 31 -21.49 -14.50 37.96
C GLN A 31 -21.86 -13.86 36.62
N GLN A 32 -23.06 -13.30 36.50
CA GLN A 32 -23.50 -12.62 35.27
C GLN A 32 -22.64 -11.39 34.97
N SER A 33 -22.31 -10.59 35.99
CA SER A 33 -21.44 -9.43 35.81
C SER A 33 -20.02 -9.83 35.41
N ALA A 34 -19.47 -10.91 35.96
CA ALA A 34 -18.19 -11.47 35.56
C ALA A 34 -18.21 -11.99 34.11
N GLN A 35 -19.28 -12.68 33.70
CA GLN A 35 -19.47 -13.14 32.33
C GLN A 35 -19.55 -11.96 31.35
N LEU A 36 -20.32 -10.92 31.68
CA LEU A 36 -20.41 -9.71 30.87
C LEU A 36 -19.07 -8.99 30.77
N ALA A 37 -18.32 -8.89 31.86
CA ALA A 37 -16.99 -8.28 31.87
C ALA A 37 -16.01 -9.07 30.99
N SER A 38 -16.02 -10.40 31.09
CA SER A 38 -15.21 -11.28 30.24
C SER A 38 -15.56 -11.15 28.77
N LEU A 39 -16.85 -11.14 28.42
CA LEU A 39 -17.30 -11.00 27.03
C LEU A 39 -16.92 -9.63 26.45
N ARG A 40 -17.08 -8.55 27.22
CA ARG A 40 -16.66 -7.21 26.80
C ARG A 40 -15.15 -7.12 26.57
N ALA A 41 -14.35 -7.76 27.44
CA ALA A 41 -12.91 -7.81 27.27
C ALA A 41 -12.51 -8.58 26.00
N ALA A 42 -13.16 -9.72 25.72
CA ALA A 42 -12.95 -10.48 24.50
C ALA A 42 -13.33 -9.66 23.26
N TYR A 43 -14.52 -9.04 23.26
CA TYR A 43 -14.96 -8.19 22.17
C TYR A 43 -13.99 -7.02 21.90
N ALA A 44 -13.48 -6.37 22.94
CA ALA A 44 -12.51 -5.30 22.80
C ALA A 44 -11.18 -5.78 22.17
N ALA A 45 -10.71 -6.97 22.56
CA ALA A 45 -9.51 -7.57 22.00
C ALA A 45 -9.69 -7.98 20.52
N ASP A 46 -10.85 -8.58 20.19
CA ASP A 46 -11.18 -8.97 18.82
C ASP A 46 -11.32 -7.73 17.93
N TYR A 47 -11.98 -6.68 18.41
CA TYR A 47 -12.12 -5.42 17.68
C TYR A 47 -10.75 -4.77 17.42
N ALA A 48 -9.85 -4.74 18.41
CA ALA A 48 -8.49 -4.23 18.23
C ALA A 48 -7.69 -5.07 17.22
N THR A 49 -7.92 -6.39 17.19
CA THR A 49 -7.28 -7.29 16.22
C THR A 49 -7.81 -7.05 14.81
N LEU A 50 -9.13 -6.88 14.66
CA LEU A 50 -9.76 -6.54 13.39
C LEU A 50 -9.22 -5.22 12.84
N GLU A 51 -9.17 -4.18 13.67
CA GLU A 51 -8.63 -2.87 13.27
C GLU A 51 -7.18 -2.98 12.78
N LYS A 52 -6.36 -3.81 13.43
CA LYS A 52 -4.98 -4.07 13.01
C LYS A 52 -4.92 -4.78 11.65
N LEU A 53 -5.78 -5.78 11.43
CA LEU A 53 -5.83 -6.54 10.18
C LEU A 53 -6.30 -5.65 9.02
N GLU A 54 -7.33 -4.83 9.22
CA GLU A 54 -7.82 -3.88 8.22
C GLU A 54 -6.74 -2.85 7.83
N ARG A 55 -5.89 -2.46 8.78
CA ARG A 55 -4.73 -1.58 8.52
C ARG A 55 -3.58 -2.29 7.81
N THR A 56 -3.51 -3.62 7.89
CA THR A 56 -2.46 -4.43 7.26
C THR A 56 -2.84 -4.68 5.80
N ASN A 57 -2.60 -3.67 4.98
CA ASN A 57 -2.80 -3.77 3.55
C ASN A 57 -1.65 -4.56 2.91
N VAL A 58 -1.95 -5.80 2.49
CA VAL A 58 -0.99 -6.72 1.87
C VAL A 58 -0.22 -6.08 0.70
N TYR A 59 -0.82 -5.14 -0.02
CA TYR A 59 -0.13 -4.45 -1.10
C TYR A 59 0.90 -3.42 -0.62
N ASN A 60 0.63 -2.75 0.51
CA ASN A 60 1.62 -1.86 1.13
C ASN A 60 2.80 -2.66 1.68
N ASP A 61 2.55 -3.87 2.22
CA ASP A 61 3.60 -4.77 2.69
C ASP A 61 4.41 -5.37 1.55
N GLY A 62 3.77 -5.64 0.39
CA GLY A 62 4.45 -6.14 -0.82
C GLY A 62 5.23 -5.07 -1.59
N PHE A 63 4.80 -3.81 -1.54
CA PHE A 63 5.41 -2.67 -2.24
C PHE A 63 5.57 -1.47 -1.31
N CYS A 64 6.57 -1.53 -0.43
CA CYS A 64 6.92 -0.48 0.51
C CYS A 64 7.54 0.73 -0.22
N ILE A 65 6.73 1.75 -0.52
CA ILE A 65 7.21 3.01 -1.14
C ILE A 65 7.59 4.02 -0.05
N GLY A 66 8.87 4.37 0.00
CA GLY A 66 9.47 5.31 0.92
C GLY A 66 10.34 6.34 0.23
N HIS A 67 11.21 6.98 1.01
CA HIS A 67 12.25 7.86 0.52
C HIS A 67 13.53 7.68 1.36
N ASP A 68 14.68 7.82 0.72
CA ASP A 68 15.99 7.85 1.37
C ASP A 68 16.73 9.11 0.90
N GLY A 69 16.74 10.14 1.75
CA GLY A 69 17.22 11.47 1.38
C GLY A 69 16.52 12.04 0.15
N VAL A 70 17.27 12.15 -0.95
CA VAL A 70 16.80 12.66 -2.25
C VAL A 70 16.15 11.60 -3.13
N PHE A 71 16.38 10.31 -2.84
CA PHE A 71 15.89 9.19 -3.63
C PHE A 71 14.48 8.77 -3.20
N GLY A 72 13.65 8.38 -4.16
CA GLY A 72 12.49 7.55 -3.87
C GLY A 72 12.94 6.09 -3.72
N THR A 73 12.35 5.36 -2.76
CA THR A 73 12.67 3.95 -2.54
C THR A 73 11.45 3.06 -2.70
N ILE A 74 11.66 1.85 -3.24
CA ILE A 74 10.65 0.79 -3.29
C ILE A 74 11.25 -0.50 -2.73
N ASN A 75 10.64 -1.05 -1.69
CA ASN A 75 11.16 -2.21 -0.95
C ASN A 75 12.63 -2.02 -0.49
N GLY A 76 12.99 -0.79 -0.11
CA GLY A 76 14.35 -0.41 0.30
C GLY A 76 15.34 -0.16 -0.84
N LEU A 77 14.96 -0.41 -2.11
CA LEU A 77 15.81 -0.16 -3.27
C LEU A 77 15.71 1.29 -3.72
N ARG A 78 16.84 1.96 -3.95
CA ARG A 78 16.88 3.36 -4.38
C ARG A 78 16.67 3.48 -5.89
N LEU A 79 15.71 4.31 -6.27
CA LEU A 79 15.39 4.57 -7.66
C LEU A 79 15.92 5.96 -8.07
N GLY A 80 17.13 5.98 -8.62
CA GLY A 80 17.78 7.20 -9.12
C GLY A 80 19.30 7.17 -8.92
N ARG A 81 19.95 8.24 -9.34
CA ARG A 81 21.39 8.51 -9.16
C ARG A 81 21.60 9.99 -8.85
N VAL A 82 22.53 10.30 -7.96
CA VAL A 82 22.96 11.69 -7.74
C VAL A 82 24.48 11.76 -7.69
N PRO A 83 25.09 12.88 -8.11
CA PRO A 83 26.53 13.09 -7.94
C PRO A 83 26.91 12.99 -6.45
N GLY A 84 27.87 12.12 -6.15
CA GLY A 84 28.38 11.91 -4.79
C GLY A 84 27.85 10.65 -4.07
N VAL A 85 26.70 10.10 -4.48
CA VAL A 85 26.20 8.81 -3.97
C VAL A 85 25.85 7.90 -5.15
N PRO A 86 26.83 7.12 -5.67
CA PRO A 86 26.56 6.24 -6.79
C PRO A 86 25.64 5.10 -6.36
N VAL A 87 24.54 4.94 -7.09
CA VAL A 87 23.65 3.77 -6.99
C VAL A 87 23.98 2.85 -8.16
N GLU A 88 24.19 1.57 -7.85
CA GLU A 88 24.57 0.56 -8.83
C GLU A 88 23.38 0.20 -9.73
N TRP A 89 23.67 -0.06 -11.02
CA TRP A 89 22.63 -0.39 -12.00
C TRP A 89 21.75 -1.58 -11.63
N PRO A 90 22.27 -2.68 -11.04
CA PRO A 90 21.43 -3.78 -10.56
C PRO A 90 20.36 -3.34 -9.55
N GLU A 91 20.67 -2.39 -8.65
CA GLU A 91 19.72 -1.84 -7.68
C GLU A 91 18.61 -1.04 -8.40
N ILE A 92 19.00 -0.18 -9.34
CA ILE A 92 18.07 0.62 -10.16
C ILE A 92 17.16 -0.27 -11.01
N ASN A 93 17.73 -1.30 -11.64
CA ASN A 93 16.99 -2.25 -12.46
C ASN A 93 15.99 -3.06 -11.62
N ALA A 94 16.41 -3.50 -10.43
CA ALA A 94 15.52 -4.17 -9.48
C ALA A 94 14.38 -3.24 -9.02
N ALA A 95 14.69 -1.98 -8.71
CA ALA A 95 13.69 -0.98 -8.33
C ALA A 95 12.68 -0.72 -9.47
N TRP A 96 13.14 -0.60 -10.71
CA TRP A 96 12.27 -0.48 -11.88
C TRP A 96 11.41 -1.74 -12.10
N GLY A 97 11.97 -2.92 -11.87
CA GLY A 97 11.23 -4.17 -11.91
C GLY A 97 10.08 -4.22 -10.92
N GLN A 98 10.34 -3.83 -9.67
CA GLN A 98 9.33 -3.71 -8.63
C GLN A 98 8.27 -2.65 -8.97
N THR A 99 8.72 -1.52 -9.52
CA THR A 99 7.84 -0.41 -9.94
C THR A 99 6.90 -0.84 -11.08
N LEU A 100 7.41 -1.60 -12.05
CA LEU A 100 6.58 -2.16 -13.13
C LEU A 100 5.60 -3.20 -12.61
N LEU A 101 6.05 -4.09 -11.72
CA LEU A 101 5.19 -5.09 -11.12
C LEU A 101 4.06 -4.45 -10.30
N LEU A 102 4.35 -3.38 -9.57
CA LEU A 102 3.34 -2.61 -8.85
C LEU A 102 2.28 -2.04 -9.81
N LEU A 103 2.71 -1.36 -10.88
CA LEU A 103 1.78 -0.81 -11.86
C LEU A 103 0.90 -1.90 -12.50
N TYR A 104 1.50 -3.04 -12.86
CA TYR A 104 0.80 -4.21 -13.38
C TYR A 104 -0.21 -4.77 -12.38
N THR A 105 0.16 -4.87 -11.11
CA THR A 105 -0.70 -5.39 -10.04
C THR A 105 -1.90 -4.47 -9.79
N ILE A 106 -1.68 -3.16 -9.76
CA ILE A 106 -2.76 -2.18 -9.63
C ILE A 106 -3.71 -2.26 -10.84
N ALA A 107 -3.17 -2.29 -12.06
CA ALA A 107 -3.98 -2.39 -13.27
C ALA A 107 -4.84 -3.66 -13.27
N ARG A 108 -4.28 -4.80 -12.84
CA ARG A 108 -5.05 -6.05 -12.67
C ARG A 108 -6.13 -5.95 -11.60
N LYS A 109 -5.85 -5.26 -10.50
CA LYS A 109 -6.83 -5.09 -9.42
C LYS A 109 -8.01 -4.22 -9.84
N LEU A 110 -7.78 -3.27 -10.75
CA LEU A 110 -8.80 -2.39 -11.32
C LEU A 110 -9.42 -2.95 -12.61
N ASP A 111 -9.04 -4.16 -13.03
CA ASP A 111 -9.39 -4.75 -14.34
C ASP A 111 -9.15 -3.77 -15.52
N TYR A 112 -8.12 -2.93 -15.41
CA TYR A 112 -7.78 -1.91 -16.40
C TYR A 112 -6.79 -2.44 -17.44
N THR A 113 -7.12 -2.26 -18.71
CA THR A 113 -6.25 -2.59 -19.84
C THR A 113 -5.66 -1.33 -20.45
N PHE A 114 -4.33 -1.24 -20.48
CA PHE A 114 -3.62 -0.12 -21.08
C PHE A 114 -3.82 -0.06 -22.60
N GLU A 115 -3.93 1.15 -23.11
CA GLU A 115 -3.91 1.44 -24.53
C GLU A 115 -2.47 1.46 -25.05
N ASN A 116 -2.25 0.87 -26.22
CA ASN A 116 -0.96 0.88 -26.94
C ASN A 116 0.21 0.13 -26.29
N TYR A 117 0.11 -0.29 -25.04
CA TYR A 117 1.20 -0.94 -24.31
C TYR A 117 0.77 -2.15 -23.52
N ARG A 118 1.69 -3.09 -23.34
CA ARG A 118 1.57 -4.27 -22.49
C ARG A 118 2.76 -4.33 -21.55
N LEU A 119 2.48 -4.42 -20.25
CA LEU A 119 3.50 -4.50 -19.21
C LEU A 119 3.93 -5.97 -19.02
N ILE A 120 5.24 -6.21 -18.99
CA ILE A 120 5.83 -7.54 -18.82
C ILE A 120 6.82 -7.51 -17.64
N PRO A 121 6.34 -7.72 -16.40
CA PRO A 121 7.20 -7.76 -15.23
C PRO A 121 8.10 -9.01 -15.26
N MET A 122 9.41 -8.81 -15.22
CA MET A 122 10.44 -9.88 -15.22
C MET A 122 11.56 -9.58 -14.22
N GLY A 123 11.21 -9.14 -13.01
CA GLY A 123 12.18 -8.70 -12.01
C GLY A 123 13.07 -7.58 -12.57
N SER A 124 14.38 -7.67 -12.37
CA SER A 124 15.35 -6.67 -12.86
C SER A 124 15.46 -6.57 -14.38
N PHE A 125 14.81 -7.45 -15.15
CA PHE A 125 14.83 -7.45 -16.62
C PHE A 125 13.46 -7.13 -17.22
N SER A 126 12.67 -6.35 -16.48
CA SER A 126 11.31 -5.96 -16.85
C SER A 126 11.23 -5.23 -18.20
N LYS A 127 10.13 -5.43 -18.93
CA LYS A 127 9.94 -4.93 -20.30
C LYS A 127 8.55 -4.36 -20.52
N ILE A 128 8.43 -3.47 -21.50
CA ILE A 128 7.15 -2.93 -21.97
C ILE A 128 7.08 -3.16 -23.48
N GLU A 129 6.03 -3.85 -23.91
CA GLU A 129 5.77 -4.12 -25.33
C GLU A 129 4.74 -3.14 -25.85
N ARG A 130 4.97 -2.56 -27.03
CA ARG A 130 3.98 -1.75 -27.72
C ARG A 130 2.98 -2.68 -28.43
N THR A 131 1.69 -2.52 -28.17
CA THR A 131 0.65 -3.38 -28.75
C THR A 131 0.21 -2.90 -30.14
N VAL A 132 0.36 -1.61 -30.42
CA VAL A 132 -0.09 -0.96 -31.67
C VAL A 132 1.11 -0.58 -32.54
N GLY A 133 1.15 -1.09 -33.77
CA GLY A 133 2.21 -0.80 -34.74
C GLY A 133 3.28 -1.89 -34.80
N ASP A 134 4.53 -1.50 -34.58
CA ASP A 134 5.74 -2.32 -34.82
C ASP A 134 6.00 -3.44 -33.80
N LYS A 135 5.12 -3.59 -32.80
CA LYS A 135 5.30 -4.51 -31.66
C LYS A 135 6.69 -4.39 -31.00
N ALA A 136 7.25 -3.18 -30.97
CA ALA A 136 8.54 -2.95 -30.35
C ALA A 136 8.51 -3.29 -28.86
N THR A 137 9.55 -3.98 -28.41
CA THR A 137 9.78 -4.26 -26.98
C THR A 137 10.82 -3.30 -26.45
N TYR A 138 10.47 -2.56 -25.41
CA TYR A 138 11.36 -1.63 -24.70
C TYR A 138 11.80 -2.23 -23.38
N GLU A 139 13.10 -2.21 -23.13
CA GLU A 139 13.73 -2.78 -21.93
C GLU A 139 13.79 -1.72 -20.84
N LEU A 140 13.20 -2.00 -19.67
CA LEU A 140 13.20 -1.11 -18.50
C LEU A 140 14.36 -1.43 -17.56
N TYR A 141 15.52 -1.73 -18.14
CA TYR A 141 16.76 -1.96 -17.41
C TYR A 141 17.95 -1.39 -18.20
N GLY A 142 18.91 -0.83 -17.47
CA GLY A 142 20.16 -0.32 -18.02
C GLY A 142 21.33 -1.24 -17.69
N SER A 143 22.44 -1.04 -18.40
CA SER A 143 23.74 -1.64 -18.05
C SER A 143 24.76 -0.52 -17.84
N GLY A 144 25.66 -0.72 -16.87
CA GLY A 144 26.73 0.22 -16.57
C GLY A 144 27.88 0.21 -17.56
N ASP A 145 27.93 -0.76 -18.48
CA ASP A 145 29.15 -1.08 -19.23
C ASP A 145 29.24 -0.47 -20.65
N LEU A 146 30.47 -0.03 -20.95
CA LEU A 146 31.12 0.47 -22.17
C LEU A 146 30.48 1.56 -23.08
N HIS A 147 31.19 2.70 -23.05
CA HIS A 147 31.25 3.94 -23.84
C HIS A 147 30.62 4.06 -25.25
N PHE A 148 30.40 3.00 -26.03
CA PHE A 148 29.73 3.08 -27.34
C PHE A 148 28.32 2.46 -27.35
N GLY A 149 28.05 1.48 -26.48
CA GLY A 149 26.71 0.89 -26.30
C GLY A 149 25.76 1.77 -25.50
N ARG A 150 26.31 2.70 -24.70
CA ARG A 150 25.57 3.61 -23.82
C ARG A 150 24.52 4.44 -24.55
N LEU A 151 24.81 4.97 -25.73
CA LEU A 151 23.89 5.85 -26.45
C LEU A 151 22.66 5.12 -27.00
N LEU A 152 22.84 3.91 -27.55
CA LEU A 152 21.73 3.12 -28.11
C LEU A 152 20.91 2.43 -27.01
N HIS A 153 21.56 1.93 -25.96
CA HIS A 153 20.87 1.27 -24.84
C HIS A 153 20.11 2.28 -23.97
N ASN A 154 20.69 3.45 -23.69
CA ASN A 154 19.98 4.53 -23.00
C ASN A 154 18.77 5.01 -23.79
N ARG A 155 18.83 5.00 -25.13
CA ARG A 155 17.69 5.38 -25.96
C ARG A 155 16.52 4.40 -25.82
N ARG A 156 16.78 3.08 -25.74
CA ARG A 156 15.72 2.07 -25.50
C ARG A 156 15.15 2.18 -24.09
N PHE A 157 16.01 2.40 -23.11
CA PHE A 157 15.62 2.60 -21.72
C PHE A 157 14.77 3.87 -21.56
N ASP A 158 15.15 4.97 -22.21
CA ASP A 158 14.35 6.20 -22.25
C ASP A 158 12.98 5.98 -22.88
N PHE A 159 12.90 5.21 -23.98
CA PHE A 159 11.61 4.83 -24.56
C PHE A 159 10.77 3.98 -23.62
N ALA A 160 11.38 3.04 -22.88
CA ALA A 160 10.70 2.24 -21.88
C ALA A 160 10.14 3.11 -20.75
N MET A 161 10.93 4.06 -20.23
CA MET A 161 10.49 4.98 -19.17
C MET A 161 9.38 5.92 -19.63
N VAL A 162 9.42 6.39 -20.88
CA VAL A 162 8.33 7.21 -21.45
C VAL A 162 7.07 6.37 -21.66
N ALA A 163 7.20 5.14 -22.14
CA ALA A 163 6.06 4.23 -22.28
C ALA A 163 5.43 3.90 -20.91
N PHE A 164 6.27 3.67 -19.89
CA PHE A 164 5.85 3.51 -18.50
C PHE A 164 5.06 4.73 -18.01
N LEU A 165 5.59 5.92 -18.27
CA LEU A 165 4.98 7.17 -17.83
C LEU A 165 3.63 7.42 -18.51
N ASP A 166 3.47 7.04 -19.77
CA ASP A 166 2.18 7.10 -20.47
C ASP A 166 1.16 6.10 -19.89
N CYS A 167 1.59 4.87 -19.55
CA CYS A 167 0.73 3.92 -18.84
C CYS A 167 0.29 4.47 -17.48
N LEU A 168 1.22 5.07 -16.73
CA LEU A 168 0.90 5.71 -15.46
C LEU A 168 -0.10 6.86 -15.63
N ARG A 169 0.05 7.70 -16.66
CA ARG A 169 -0.89 8.78 -17.00
C ARG A 169 -2.29 8.23 -17.28
N GLN A 170 -2.40 7.20 -18.14
CA GLN A 170 -3.69 6.56 -18.45
C GLN A 170 -4.39 6.07 -17.18
N LEU A 171 -3.63 5.49 -16.25
CA LEU A 171 -4.17 5.03 -14.97
C LEU A 171 -4.59 6.18 -14.05
N ILE A 172 -3.82 7.26 -13.99
CA ILE A 172 -4.20 8.48 -13.25
C ILE A 172 -5.50 9.06 -13.79
N ASP A 173 -5.63 9.15 -15.12
CA ASP A 173 -6.84 9.67 -15.78
C ASP A 173 -8.04 8.76 -15.48
N HIS A 174 -7.85 7.44 -15.44
CA HIS A 174 -8.88 6.49 -15.01
C HIS A 174 -9.28 6.66 -13.54
N VAL A 175 -8.32 6.82 -12.63
CA VAL A 175 -8.62 7.06 -11.20
C VAL A 175 -9.40 8.37 -11.03
N LYS A 176 -8.98 9.44 -11.71
CA LYS A 176 -9.66 10.75 -11.65
C LYS A 176 -11.06 10.74 -12.24
N SER A 177 -11.36 9.86 -13.20
CA SER A 177 -12.71 9.74 -13.76
C SER A 177 -13.66 9.01 -12.80
N GLN A 178 -13.13 8.17 -11.91
CA GLN A 178 -13.89 7.52 -10.85
C GLN A 178 -14.02 8.41 -9.60
N ASP A 179 -12.95 9.11 -9.23
CA ASP A 179 -12.91 9.97 -8.04
C ASP A 179 -12.13 11.26 -8.33
N SER A 180 -12.88 12.35 -8.52
CA SER A 180 -12.32 13.66 -8.81
C SER A 180 -11.66 14.34 -7.60
N GLN A 181 -11.83 13.81 -6.39
CA GLN A 181 -11.19 14.35 -5.17
C GLN A 181 -9.73 13.89 -5.04
N VAL A 182 -9.30 12.90 -5.82
CA VAL A 182 -7.91 12.42 -5.80
C VAL A 182 -7.02 13.41 -6.52
N GLU A 183 -6.22 14.12 -5.75
CA GLU A 183 -5.23 15.06 -6.28
C GLU A 183 -3.88 14.40 -6.53
N PHE A 184 -3.33 14.70 -7.70
CA PHE A 184 -1.98 14.33 -8.08
C PHE A 184 -1.14 15.60 -8.19
N PRO A 185 -0.13 15.80 -7.32
CA PRO A 185 0.60 17.07 -7.24
C PRO A 185 1.48 17.35 -8.47
N HIS A 186 1.82 16.32 -9.23
CA HIS A 186 2.68 16.42 -10.40
C HIS A 186 1.96 15.91 -11.65
N GLN A 187 1.76 16.81 -12.61
CA GLN A 187 1.13 16.46 -13.88
C GLN A 187 2.12 15.71 -14.78
N ILE A 188 1.63 14.71 -15.51
CA ILE A 188 2.41 13.99 -16.51
C ILE A 188 2.15 14.62 -17.88
N ILE A 189 3.22 15.07 -18.54
CA ILE A 189 3.18 15.62 -19.90
C ILE A 189 4.33 15.00 -20.70
N LYS A 190 3.98 14.11 -21.63
CA LYS A 190 4.93 13.36 -22.49
C LYS A 190 5.99 12.62 -21.66
N ASP A 191 7.23 13.10 -21.68
CA ASP A 191 8.37 12.51 -20.96
C ASP A 191 8.66 13.18 -19.61
N LYS A 192 7.81 14.11 -19.16
CA LYS A 192 7.99 14.86 -17.92
C LYS A 192 6.90 14.57 -16.91
N ILE A 193 7.29 14.58 -15.64
CA ILE A 193 6.39 14.56 -14.49
C ILE A 193 6.69 15.79 -13.62
N GLY A 194 5.74 16.73 -13.57
CA GLY A 194 6.01 18.10 -13.17
C GLY A 194 7.05 18.75 -14.09
N GLU A 195 8.08 19.34 -13.51
CA GLU A 195 9.15 20.03 -14.25
C GLU A 195 10.31 19.10 -14.67
N ALA A 196 10.32 17.84 -14.20
CA ALA A 196 11.45 16.92 -14.36
C ALA A 196 11.20 15.86 -15.44
N SER A 197 12.19 15.57 -16.28
CA SER A 197 12.11 14.52 -17.30
C SER A 197 12.52 13.16 -16.74
N VAL A 198 11.82 12.10 -17.16
CA VAL A 198 12.19 10.70 -16.83
C VAL A 198 13.28 10.17 -17.76
N LYS A 199 13.64 10.88 -18.83
CA LYS A 199 14.74 10.48 -19.71
C LYS A 199 16.08 10.69 -19.01
N LEU A 200 16.95 9.70 -19.14
CA LEU A 200 18.31 9.78 -18.65
C LEU A 200 19.18 10.58 -19.62
N GLN A 201 18.93 10.49 -20.94
CA GLN A 201 19.72 11.20 -21.93
C GLN A 201 19.44 12.71 -21.89
N PHE A 202 20.51 13.51 -21.82
CA PHE A 202 20.48 14.98 -21.74
C PHE A 202 19.82 15.57 -20.48
N SER A 203 19.51 14.74 -19.47
CA SER A 203 19.05 15.19 -18.15
C SER A 203 20.18 15.16 -17.14
N GLN A 204 20.12 16.06 -16.15
CA GLN A 204 20.97 15.98 -14.95
C GLN A 204 20.49 14.82 -14.08
N GLU A 205 21.42 14.11 -13.43
CA GLU A 205 21.10 12.93 -12.62
C GLU A 205 20.13 13.28 -11.47
N GLU A 206 20.25 14.46 -10.87
CA GLU A 206 19.36 14.94 -9.81
C GLU A 206 17.95 15.23 -10.33
N ALA A 207 17.83 15.78 -11.54
CA ALA A 207 16.53 16.01 -12.17
C ALA A 207 15.85 14.68 -12.49
N TRP A 208 16.62 13.71 -12.99
CA TRP A 208 16.13 12.36 -13.25
C TRP A 208 15.64 11.68 -11.96
N THR A 209 16.45 11.68 -10.89
CA THR A 209 16.07 11.14 -9.58
C THR A 209 14.82 11.79 -9.01
N ARG A 210 14.67 13.10 -9.18
CA ARG A 210 13.46 13.83 -8.77
C ARG A 210 12.23 13.35 -9.55
N ALA A 211 12.34 13.17 -10.87
CA ALA A 211 11.26 12.64 -11.69
C ALA A 211 10.84 11.24 -11.21
N LEU A 212 11.80 10.35 -10.93
CA LEU A 212 11.50 8.99 -10.45
C LEU A 212 10.85 8.98 -9.06
N ARG A 213 11.24 9.90 -8.18
CA ARG A 213 10.56 10.09 -6.90
C ARG A 213 9.10 10.52 -7.09
N HIS A 214 8.81 11.40 -8.05
CA HIS A 214 7.45 11.80 -8.37
C HIS A 214 6.63 10.65 -8.95
N VAL A 215 7.25 9.78 -9.76
CA VAL A 215 6.62 8.55 -10.27
C VAL A 215 6.21 7.62 -9.12
N LEU A 216 7.12 7.35 -8.17
CA LEU A 216 6.82 6.53 -7.00
C LEU A 216 5.73 7.15 -6.11
N LEU A 217 5.73 8.48 -5.97
CA LEU A 217 4.67 9.18 -5.24
C LEU A 217 3.31 9.01 -5.92
N ALA A 218 3.24 9.15 -7.24
CA ALA A 218 2.00 8.94 -7.98
C ALA A 218 1.48 7.50 -7.82
N LEU A 219 2.36 6.50 -7.94
CA LEU A 219 2.01 5.09 -7.69
C LEU A 219 1.53 4.85 -6.26
N LYS A 220 2.14 5.49 -5.26
CA LYS A 220 1.71 5.41 -3.86
C LYS A 220 0.29 5.97 -3.66
N ILE A 221 -0.03 7.08 -4.31
CA ILE A 221 -1.36 7.69 -4.27
C ILE A 221 -2.38 6.74 -4.91
N ILE A 222 -2.10 6.22 -6.10
CA ILE A 222 -2.98 5.27 -6.80
C ILE A 222 -3.16 4.01 -5.95
N LEU A 223 -2.09 3.47 -5.38
CA LEU A 223 -2.14 2.27 -4.55
C LEU A 223 -3.07 2.47 -3.35
N LYS A 224 -2.87 3.58 -2.61
CA LYS A 224 -3.71 3.95 -1.46
C LYS A 224 -5.18 4.09 -1.86
N TRP A 225 -5.46 4.76 -2.98
CA TRP A 225 -6.82 4.91 -3.48
C TRP A 225 -7.44 3.54 -3.84
N THR A 226 -6.70 2.72 -4.59
CA THR A 226 -7.13 1.39 -5.03
C THR A 226 -7.38 0.45 -3.84
N THR A 227 -6.67 0.63 -2.73
CA THR A 227 -6.85 -0.22 -1.54
C THR A 227 -7.95 0.27 -0.62
N ASN A 228 -8.15 1.58 -0.54
CA ASN A 228 -9.26 2.15 0.22
C ASN A 228 -10.61 1.93 -0.48
N GLY A 229 -10.64 2.03 -1.82
CA GLY A 229 -11.86 1.83 -2.61
C GLY A 229 -12.32 0.37 -2.70
N SER A 230 -11.45 -0.62 -2.40
CA SER A 230 -11.87 -2.03 -2.31
C SER A 230 -12.49 -2.41 -0.96
N ASN A 231 -12.37 -1.53 0.04
CA ASN A 231 -12.94 -1.73 1.37
C ASN A 231 -14.27 -0.95 1.54
N ALA A 232 -14.86 -0.46 0.44
CA ALA A 232 -16.14 0.23 0.39
C ALA A 232 -17.22 -0.66 -0.23
#